data_AF-A0A958RBZ0-F1
#
_entry.id   AF-A0A958RBZ0-F1
#
_cell.length_a   1.000
_cell.length_b   1.000
_cell.length_c   1.000
_cell.angle_alpha   90.00
_cell.angle_beta   90.00
_cell.angle_gamma   90.00
#
_symmetry.space_group_name_H-M   'P 1'
#
loop_
_entity.id
_entity.type
_entity.pdbx_description
1 polymer ?
#
loop_
_entity_poly.entity_id
_entity_poly.type
_entity_poly.pdbx_seq_one_letter_code
_entity_poly.pdbx_strand_id
1 'polypeptide(L)'
;LLQLPIFYALFMFFPTAFALRQKRFLWAEDLSSYDAIFQWDTHIPLISTFYGNHMSLFPILASIAIFIYMLMTTGQNTQMQQPGMPNMKFIIYLSPLLMLFFFNNYASGLSLYYFISNLITIFIMIAIKNYIIDENKIHARIEEKKKQPRKENRLQRKMREMMEQAEKQKEAQQKRRQGK
;
A
#
# COMPACT_ATOMS: atom_id res chain seq x y z
N LEU A 1 13.81 0.06 -2.10
CA LEU A 1 14.91 -0.76 -2.66
C LEU A 1 15.34 -1.87 -1.69
N LEU A 2 15.56 -1.60 -0.39
CA LEU A 2 15.92 -2.65 0.59
C LEU A 2 14.81 -3.71 0.84
N GLN A 3 13.56 -3.42 0.49
CA GLN A 3 12.43 -4.30 0.75
C GLN A 3 12.41 -5.55 -0.14
N LEU A 4 12.92 -5.48 -1.37
CA LEU A 4 12.92 -6.61 -2.31
C LEU A 4 13.87 -7.74 -1.87
N PRO A 5 15.14 -7.46 -1.48
CA PRO A 5 16.04 -8.50 -0.96
C PRO A 5 15.49 -9.19 0.29
N ILE A 6 14.90 -8.42 1.23
CA ILE A 6 14.33 -8.97 2.46
C ILE A 6 13.13 -9.86 2.15
N PHE A 7 12.24 -9.40 1.27
CA PHE A 7 11.10 -10.20 0.81
C PHE A 7 11.57 -11.52 0.19
N TYR A 8 12.54 -11.47 -0.73
CA TYR A 8 13.07 -12.66 -1.39
C TYR A 8 13.71 -13.64 -0.40
N ALA A 9 14.49 -13.13 0.56
CA ALA A 9 15.10 -13.96 1.59
C ALA A 9 14.05 -14.69 2.42
N LEU A 10 13.01 -13.99 2.87
CA LEU A 10 11.92 -14.58 3.66
C LEU A 10 11.09 -15.56 2.83
N PHE A 11 10.80 -15.21 1.58
CA PHE A 11 10.07 -16.05 0.64
C PHE A 11 10.76 -17.40 0.42
N MET A 12 12.09 -17.41 0.32
CA MET A 12 12.87 -18.64 0.21
C MET A 12 13.04 -19.35 1.57
N PHE A 13 13.18 -18.59 2.66
CA PHE A 13 13.46 -19.12 3.99
C PHE A 13 12.27 -19.87 4.60
N PHE A 14 11.05 -19.30 4.58
CA PHE A 14 9.91 -19.89 5.29
C PHE A 14 9.53 -21.30 4.80
N PRO A 15 9.51 -21.60 3.49
CA PRO A 15 9.26 -22.95 2.99
C PRO A 15 10.43 -23.92 3.19
N THR A 16 11.67 -23.43 3.27
CA THR A 16 12.88 -24.28 3.32
C THR A 16 13.39 -24.55 4.73
N ALA A 17 13.01 -23.72 5.70
CA ALA A 17 13.43 -23.84 7.09
C ALA A 17 12.75 -25.05 7.76
N PHE A 18 13.49 -26.15 7.91
CA PHE A 18 13.03 -27.35 8.61
C PHE A 18 12.51 -27.08 10.03
N ALA A 19 13.06 -26.08 10.72
CA ALA A 19 12.65 -25.71 12.07
C ALA A 19 11.23 -25.12 12.15
N LEU A 20 10.72 -24.57 11.03
CA LEU A 20 9.38 -23.97 10.92
C LEU A 20 8.34 -24.94 10.36
N ARG A 21 8.79 -26.06 9.78
CA ARG A 21 7.93 -27.12 9.27
C ARG A 21 7.15 -27.76 10.42
N GLN A 22 5.84 -27.92 10.24
CA GLN A 22 4.93 -28.49 11.25
C GLN A 22 4.92 -27.74 12.59
N LYS A 23 5.36 -26.48 12.60
CA LYS A 23 5.23 -25.64 13.80
C LYS A 23 3.89 -24.95 13.78
N ARG A 24 3.08 -25.27 14.79
CA ARG A 24 1.79 -24.63 15.04
C ARG A 24 2.00 -23.26 15.70
N PHE A 25 1.32 -22.23 15.22
CA PHE A 25 1.31 -20.91 15.83
C PHE A 25 -0.09 -20.29 15.73
N LEU A 26 -0.68 -19.97 16.88
CA LEU A 26 -2.06 -19.50 17.01
C LEU A 26 -3.06 -20.48 16.34
N TRP A 27 -3.52 -20.16 15.12
CA TRP A 27 -4.44 -20.98 14.31
C TRP A 27 -3.76 -21.67 13.13
N ALA A 28 -2.52 -21.29 12.77
CA ALA A 28 -1.80 -21.98 11.71
C ALA A 28 -1.19 -23.27 12.26
N GLU A 29 -1.42 -24.37 11.55
CA GLU A 29 -0.88 -25.67 11.93
C GLU A 29 0.57 -25.86 11.46
N ASP A 30 0.97 -25.16 10.41
CA ASP A 30 2.32 -25.22 9.86
C ASP A 30 2.73 -23.84 9.30
N LEU A 31 3.78 -23.26 9.88
CA LEU A 31 4.36 -21.97 9.49
C LEU A 31 5.04 -22.01 8.10
N SER A 32 5.38 -23.20 7.61
CA SER A 32 6.01 -23.40 6.29
C SER A 32 5.00 -23.59 5.16
N SER A 33 3.73 -23.91 5.47
CA SER A 33 2.62 -23.97 4.52
C SER A 33 1.65 -22.81 4.71
N TYR A 34 0.69 -22.67 3.79
CA TYR A 34 -0.41 -21.71 3.98
C TYR A 34 -1.24 -22.07 5.22
N ASP A 35 -1.83 -21.06 5.86
CA ASP A 35 -2.82 -21.26 6.91
C ASP A 35 -4.22 -21.36 6.28
N ALA A 36 -5.10 -22.15 6.89
CA ALA A 36 -6.44 -22.35 6.33
C ALA A 36 -7.47 -22.39 7.47
N ILE A 37 -8.15 -21.26 7.70
CA ILE A 37 -9.25 -21.18 8.68
C ILE A 37 -10.54 -21.72 8.08
N PHE A 38 -10.78 -21.41 6.81
CA PHE A 38 -11.96 -21.88 6.09
C PHE A 38 -11.51 -22.52 4.79
N GLN A 39 -12.05 -23.72 4.51
CA GLN A 39 -11.72 -24.52 3.34
C GLN A 39 -13.04 -24.94 2.70
N TRP A 40 -13.11 -24.91 1.37
CA TRP A 40 -14.28 -25.38 0.64
C TRP A 40 -13.86 -26.33 -0.48
N ASP A 41 -14.59 -27.44 -0.60
CA ASP A 41 -14.35 -28.43 -1.66
C ASP A 41 -14.98 -28.02 -3.00
N THR A 42 -15.96 -27.12 -2.97
CA THR A 42 -16.71 -26.71 -4.16
C THR A 42 -15.94 -25.64 -4.93
N HIS A 43 -15.56 -25.93 -6.18
CA HIS A 43 -14.88 -24.95 -7.02
C HIS A 43 -15.82 -23.79 -7.38
N ILE A 44 -15.60 -22.62 -6.76
CA ILE A 44 -16.36 -21.40 -7.05
C ILE A 44 -15.62 -20.67 -8.19
N PRO A 45 -16.22 -20.49 -9.38
CA PRO A 45 -15.55 -19.82 -10.49
C PRO A 45 -15.13 -18.39 -10.09
N LEU A 46 -13.96 -17.94 -10.59
CA LEU A 46 -13.24 -16.72 -10.22
C LEU A 46 -12.58 -16.75 -8.83
N ILE A 47 -13.31 -17.08 -7.76
CA ILE A 47 -12.75 -17.07 -6.40
C ILE A 47 -11.76 -18.23 -6.23
N SER A 48 -12.14 -19.46 -6.56
CA SER A 48 -11.21 -20.60 -6.52
C SER A 48 -10.06 -20.47 -7.50
N THR A 49 -10.24 -19.72 -8.60
CA THR A 49 -9.19 -19.51 -9.61
C THR A 49 -8.15 -18.48 -9.17
N PHE A 50 -8.55 -17.40 -8.51
CA PHE A 50 -7.64 -16.31 -8.12
C PHE A 50 -7.24 -16.33 -6.64
N TYR A 51 -8.09 -16.84 -5.77
CA TYR A 51 -7.88 -16.89 -4.32
C TYR A 51 -7.47 -18.28 -3.84
N GLY A 52 -8.02 -19.32 -4.47
CA GLY A 52 -7.86 -20.72 -4.03
C GLY A 52 -9.10 -21.22 -3.31
N ASN A 53 -9.06 -22.47 -2.85
CA ASN A 53 -10.17 -23.13 -2.15
C ASN A 53 -10.13 -22.94 -0.62
N HIS A 54 -9.22 -22.10 -0.13
CA HIS A 54 -9.02 -21.85 1.28
C HIS A 54 -8.86 -20.36 1.55
N MET A 55 -9.15 -19.99 2.80
CA MET A 55 -9.04 -18.62 3.29
C MET A 55 -8.05 -18.59 4.45
N SER A 56 -6.94 -17.90 4.21
CA SER A 56 -5.84 -17.71 5.14
C SER A 56 -6.08 -16.45 5.98
N LEU A 57 -6.02 -16.54 7.30
CA LEU A 57 -6.28 -15.40 8.18
C LEU A 57 -5.06 -14.49 8.30
N PHE A 58 -3.83 -15.02 8.31
CA PHE A 58 -2.64 -14.18 8.39
C PHE A 58 -2.50 -13.18 7.23
N PRO A 59 -2.71 -13.58 5.95
CA PRO A 59 -2.76 -12.66 4.83
C PRO A 59 -3.82 -11.57 4.98
N ILE A 60 -5.01 -11.91 5.48
CA ILE A 60 -6.08 -10.93 5.71
C ILE A 60 -5.66 -9.91 6.76
N LEU A 61 -5.13 -10.38 7.90
CA LEU A 61 -4.65 -9.52 8.97
C LEU A 61 -3.48 -8.64 8.52
N ALA A 62 -2.53 -9.21 7.78
CA ALA A 62 -1.41 -8.48 7.19
C ALA A 62 -1.91 -7.39 6.24
N SER A 63 -2.86 -7.70 5.35
CA SER A 63 -3.44 -6.73 4.43
C SER A 63 -4.21 -5.61 5.13
N ILE A 64 -4.96 -5.92 6.20
CA ILE A 64 -5.62 -4.90 7.03
C ILE A 64 -4.58 -4.00 7.71
N ALA A 65 -3.50 -4.57 8.26
CA ALA A 65 -2.43 -3.79 8.87
C ALA A 65 -1.73 -2.88 7.85
N ILE A 66 -1.38 -3.40 6.67
CA ILE A 66 -0.81 -2.61 5.57
C ILE A 66 -1.78 -1.49 5.17
N PHE A 67 -3.07 -1.78 5.08
CA PHE A 67 -4.10 -0.82 4.75
C PHE A 67 -4.18 0.32 5.78
N ILE A 68 -4.20 0.01 7.09
CA ILE A 68 -4.16 1.01 8.17
C ILE A 68 -2.87 1.85 8.11
N TYR A 69 -1.72 1.20 7.95
CA TYR A 69 -0.44 1.88 7.79
C TYR A 69 -0.47 2.85 6.59
N MET A 70 -1.04 2.42 5.47
CA MET A 70 -1.15 3.23 4.26
C MET A 70 -2.10 4.41 4.47
N LEU A 71 -3.21 4.25 5.19
CA LEU A 71 -4.10 5.35 5.56
C LEU A 71 -3.38 6.39 6.43
N MET A 72 -2.62 5.96 7.45
CA MET A 72 -1.88 6.85 8.34
C MET A 72 -0.79 7.65 7.60
N THR A 73 -0.05 6.99 6.71
CA THR A 73 1.03 7.63 5.93
C THR A 73 0.51 8.50 4.78
N THR A 74 -0.61 8.14 4.17
CA THR A 74 -1.23 8.93 3.09
C THR A 74 -1.78 10.26 3.61
N GLY A 75 -2.30 10.30 4.85
CA GLY A 75 -2.73 11.55 5.48
C GLY A 75 -1.60 12.57 5.67
N GLN A 76 -0.36 12.11 5.87
CA GLN A 76 0.83 12.96 5.98
C GLN A 76 1.36 13.36 4.60
N ASN A 77 1.35 12.43 3.65
CA ASN A 77 1.72 12.69 2.25
C ASN A 77 0.52 13.24 1.47
N THR A 78 0.18 14.51 1.71
CA THR A 78 -0.62 15.31 0.76
C THR A 78 0.20 15.64 -0.49
N GLN A 79 0.74 14.60 -1.13
CA GLN A 79 1.37 14.70 -2.44
C GLN A 79 0.24 15.04 -3.41
N MET A 80 0.27 16.28 -3.88
CA MET A 80 -0.77 16.89 -4.71
C MET A 80 -1.15 15.92 -5.83
N GLN A 81 -2.44 15.59 -5.91
CA GLN A 81 -3.01 14.96 -7.09
C GLN A 81 -2.72 15.88 -8.27
N GLN A 82 -1.68 15.56 -9.04
CA GLN A 82 -1.44 16.25 -10.30
C GLN A 82 -2.55 15.84 -11.26
N PRO A 83 -3.18 16.79 -11.97
CA PRO A 83 -4.14 16.47 -13.02
C PRO A 83 -3.49 15.52 -14.02
N GLY A 84 -4.09 14.33 -14.23
CA GLY A 84 -3.58 13.30 -15.14
C GLY A 84 -2.84 12.11 -14.49
N MET A 85 -2.58 12.12 -13.17
CA MET A 85 -2.13 10.91 -12.48
C MET A 85 -3.32 10.02 -12.09
N PRO A 86 -3.23 8.68 -12.19
CA PRO A 86 -4.29 7.77 -11.76
C PRO A 86 -4.65 8.03 -10.30
N ASN A 87 -5.94 7.86 -9.96
CA ASN A 87 -6.44 8.05 -8.60
C ASN A 87 -5.59 7.26 -7.60
N MET A 88 -4.65 7.91 -6.91
CA MET A 88 -3.74 7.25 -5.96
C MET A 88 -4.50 6.54 -4.85
N LYS A 89 -5.70 7.05 -4.50
CA LYS A 89 -6.66 6.37 -3.62
C LYS A 89 -6.98 4.96 -4.12
N PHE A 90 -7.30 4.81 -5.40
CA PHE A 90 -7.62 3.50 -5.98
C PHE A 90 -6.45 2.52 -5.83
N ILE A 91 -5.21 2.97 -6.08
CA ILE A 91 -4.00 2.14 -5.90
C ILE A 91 -3.81 1.74 -4.44
N ILE A 92 -4.07 2.67 -3.49
CA ILE A 92 -3.99 2.43 -2.05
C ILE A 92 -4.98 1.36 -1.57
N TYR A 93 -6.20 1.34 -2.10
CA TYR A 93 -7.19 0.32 -1.75
C TYR A 93 -6.94 -1.01 -2.48
N LEU A 94 -6.49 -0.96 -3.74
CA LEU A 94 -6.31 -2.15 -4.57
C LEU A 94 -5.05 -2.94 -4.21
N SER A 95 -3.94 -2.25 -3.89
CA SER A 95 -2.66 -2.90 -3.58
C SER A 95 -2.71 -3.92 -2.42
N PRO A 96 -3.28 -3.60 -1.24
CA PRO A 96 -3.37 -4.58 -0.15
C PRO A 96 -4.32 -5.73 -0.49
N LEU A 97 -5.33 -5.48 -1.34
CA LEU A 97 -6.22 -6.53 -1.83
C LEU A 97 -5.45 -7.53 -2.72
N LEU A 98 -4.67 -7.04 -3.68
CA LEU A 98 -3.83 -7.91 -4.54
C LEU A 98 -2.81 -8.70 -3.73
N MET A 99 -2.18 -8.08 -2.73
CA MET A 99 -1.26 -8.77 -1.82
C MET A 99 -1.96 -9.84 -0.98
N LEU A 100 -3.22 -9.62 -0.61
CA LEU A 100 -4.03 -10.61 0.10
C LEU A 100 -4.19 -11.87 -0.76
N PHE A 101 -4.57 -11.73 -2.04
CA PHE A 101 -4.67 -12.85 -2.98
C PHE A 101 -3.34 -13.57 -3.19
N PHE A 102 -2.24 -12.80 -3.29
CA PHE A 102 -0.91 -13.36 -3.42
C PHE A 102 -0.55 -14.20 -2.20
N PHE A 103 -0.56 -13.61 -0.99
CA PHE A 103 -0.15 -14.27 0.24
C PHE A 103 -1.05 -15.42 0.68
N ASN A 104 -2.32 -15.47 0.24
CA ASN A 104 -3.24 -16.57 0.55
C ASN A 104 -2.69 -17.95 0.15
N ASN A 105 -1.90 -18.01 -0.92
CA ASN A 105 -1.35 -19.28 -1.43
C ASN A 105 0.11 -19.53 -0.99
N TYR A 106 0.68 -18.71 -0.09
CA TYR A 106 2.06 -18.83 0.38
C TYR A 106 2.16 -19.20 1.86
N ALA A 107 3.38 -19.51 2.31
CA ALA A 107 3.69 -19.87 3.68
C ALA A 107 3.13 -18.84 4.68
N SER A 108 2.40 -19.33 5.67
CA SER A 108 1.78 -18.54 6.73
C SER A 108 2.81 -17.80 7.59
N GLY A 109 4.05 -18.31 7.67
CA GLY A 109 5.16 -17.59 8.30
C GLY A 109 5.54 -16.29 7.59
N LEU A 110 5.42 -16.26 6.25
CA LEU A 110 5.68 -15.05 5.46
C LEU A 110 4.63 -13.98 5.76
N SER A 111 3.35 -14.35 5.73
CA SER A 111 2.25 -13.43 6.04
C SER A 111 2.25 -13.01 7.51
N LEU A 112 2.59 -13.89 8.45
CA LEU A 112 2.80 -13.58 9.86
C LEU A 112 3.93 -12.56 10.06
N TYR A 113 5.07 -12.73 9.39
CA TYR A 113 6.16 -11.76 9.43
C TYR A 113 5.68 -10.37 8.99
N TYR A 114 4.97 -10.29 7.86
CA TYR A 114 4.44 -9.03 7.36
C TYR A 114 3.40 -8.43 8.31
N PHE A 115 2.54 -9.24 8.92
CA PHE A 115 1.59 -8.78 9.91
C PHE A 115 2.27 -8.14 11.12
N ILE A 116 3.22 -8.85 11.76
CA ILE A 116 3.94 -8.33 12.93
C ILE A 116 4.80 -7.11 12.56
N SER A 117 5.48 -7.13 11.42
CA SER A 117 6.31 -6.02 10.95
C SER A 117 5.49 -4.74 10.72
N ASN A 118 4.32 -4.85 10.09
CA ASN A 118 3.42 -3.72 9.89
C ASN A 118 2.83 -3.24 11.22
N LEU A 119 2.46 -4.14 12.14
CA LEU A 119 1.97 -3.77 13.47
C LEU A 119 3.01 -3.00 14.29
N ILE A 120 4.26 -3.47 14.33
CA ILE A 120 5.35 -2.77 15.02
C ILE A 120 5.54 -1.39 14.39
N THR A 121 5.49 -1.29 13.06
CA THR A 121 5.62 -0.01 12.36
C THR A 121 4.49 0.95 12.74
N ILE A 122 3.23 0.49 12.75
CA ILE A 122 2.08 1.28 13.18
C ILE A 122 2.25 1.71 14.64
N PHE A 123 2.64 0.79 15.52
CA PHE A 123 2.86 1.08 16.93
C PHE A 123 3.93 2.15 17.15
N ILE A 124 5.08 2.02 16.49
CA ILE A 124 6.14 3.03 16.52
C ILE A 124 5.62 4.37 16.02
N MET A 125 4.86 4.38 14.92
CA MET A 125 4.32 5.61 14.36
C MET A 125 3.29 6.29 15.27
N ILE A 126 2.40 5.52 15.90
CA ILE A 126 1.47 6.02 16.91
C ILE A 126 2.22 6.52 18.14
N ALA A 127 3.22 5.77 18.62
CA ALA A 127 4.03 6.17 19.77
C ALA A 127 4.77 7.48 19.49
N ILE A 128 5.41 7.63 18.32
CA ILE A 128 6.06 8.88 17.92
C ILE A 128 5.03 10.01 17.84
N LYS A 129 3.88 9.78 17.20
CA LYS A 129 2.86 10.82 17.03
C LYS A 129 2.24 11.28 18.34
N ASN A 130 1.98 10.37 19.27
CA ASN A 130 1.28 10.70 20.51
C ASN A 130 2.21 11.07 21.67
N TYR A 131 3.43 10.51 21.73
CA TYR A 131 4.36 10.73 22.86
C TYR A 131 5.52 11.67 22.55
N ILE A 132 5.96 11.76 21.29
CA ILE A 132 7.14 12.58 20.91
C ILE A 132 6.71 13.88 20.20
N ILE A 133 5.58 13.86 19.51
CA ILE A 133 5.11 14.99 18.72
C ILE A 133 4.12 15.83 19.53
N ASP A 134 4.55 17.05 19.83
CA ASP A 134 3.72 18.12 20.38
C ASP A 134 2.83 18.67 19.26
N GLU A 135 1.58 18.18 19.14
CA GLU A 135 0.64 18.49 18.04
C GLU A 135 0.52 20.02 17.80
N ASN A 136 0.58 20.82 18.87
CA ASN A 136 0.52 22.29 18.80
C ASN A 136 1.69 22.91 18.01
N LYS A 137 2.91 22.41 18.17
CA LYS A 137 4.09 22.91 17.42
C LYS A 137 4.05 22.51 15.95
N ILE A 138 3.45 21.37 15.62
CA ILE A 138 3.31 20.93 14.23
C ILE A 138 2.22 21.69 13.51
N HIS A 139 1.05 21.93 14.13
CA HIS A 139 -0.01 22.73 13.52
C HIS A 139 0.44 24.16 13.20
N ALA A 140 1.16 24.81 14.13
CA ALA A 140 1.74 26.13 13.90
C ALA A 140 2.74 26.13 12.72
N ARG A 141 3.65 25.14 12.66
CA ARG A 141 4.61 25.01 11.54
C ARG A 141 3.94 24.67 10.21
N ILE A 142 2.83 23.94 10.21
CA ILE A 142 2.05 23.62 9.00
C ILE A 142 1.31 24.86 8.49
N GLU A 143 0.75 25.69 9.38
CA GLU A 143 0.12 26.95 9.00
C GLU A 143 1.13 27.97 8.47
N GLU A 144 2.30 28.09 9.10
CA GLU A 144 3.39 28.93 8.59
C GLU A 144 3.93 28.43 7.24
N LYS A 145 4.12 27.11 7.06
CA LYS A 145 4.56 26.53 5.78
C LYS A 145 3.46 26.53 4.70
N LYS A 146 2.18 26.56 5.06
CA LYS A 146 1.08 26.80 4.10
C LYS A 146 1.05 28.25 3.62
N LYS A 147 1.46 29.21 4.47
CA LYS A 147 1.62 30.62 4.10
C LYS A 147 2.86 30.86 3.22
N GLN A 148 3.88 29.99 3.28
CA GLN A 148 5.04 30.06 2.39
C GLN A 148 4.75 29.39 1.03
N PRO A 149 5.11 30.02 -0.11
CA PRO A 149 4.90 29.42 -1.43
C PRO A 149 5.73 28.12 -1.54
N ARG A 150 5.05 26.99 -1.78
CA ARG A 150 5.71 25.69 -1.99
C ARG A 150 6.64 25.82 -3.20
N LYS A 151 7.95 25.60 -3.00
CA LYS A 151 8.93 25.52 -4.10
C LYS A 151 8.55 24.34 -5.00
N GLU A 152 8.01 24.66 -6.17
CA GLU A 152 7.62 23.69 -7.19
C GLU A 152 8.87 23.01 -7.75
N ASN A 153 8.90 21.68 -7.77
CA ASN A 153 10.04 20.94 -8.33
C ASN A 153 10.14 21.17 -9.84
N ARG A 154 11.35 21.19 -10.42
CA ARG A 154 11.58 21.48 -11.86
C ARG A 154 10.70 20.64 -12.81
N LEU A 155 10.43 19.38 -12.44
CA LEU A 155 9.58 18.47 -13.20
C LEU A 155 8.09 18.85 -13.14
N GLN A 156 7.60 19.30 -11.98
CA GLN A 156 6.23 19.77 -11.81
C GLN A 156 5.98 21.04 -12.64
N ARG A 157 6.94 21.97 -12.64
CA ARG A 157 6.89 23.18 -13.45
C ARG A 157 6.84 22.87 -14.95
N LYS A 158 7.68 21.94 -15.42
CA LYS A 158 7.71 21.51 -16.83
C LYS A 158 6.40 20.84 -17.27
N MET A 159 5.77 20.07 -16.38
CA MET A 159 4.46 19.46 -16.66
C MET A 159 3.34 20.50 -16.78
N ARG A 160 3.34 21.51 -15.90
CA ARG A 160 2.37 22.61 -15.91
C ARG A 160 2.48 23.46 -17.17
N GLU A 161 3.71 23.78 -17.59
CA GLU A 161 3.99 24.51 -18.84
C GLU A 161 3.51 23.72 -20.08
N MET A 162 3.69 22.40 -20.11
CA MET A 162 3.15 21.57 -21.19
C MET A 162 1.61 21.56 -21.22
N MET A 163 0.94 21.51 -20.06
CA MET A 163 -0.53 21.59 -20.00
C MET A 163 -1.06 22.93 -20.50
N GLU A 164 -0.47 24.05 -20.06
CA GLU A 164 -0.86 25.39 -20.55
C GLU A 164 -0.62 25.54 -22.05
N GLN A 165 0.47 25.00 -22.58
CA GLN A 165 0.72 25.01 -24.03
C GLN A 165 -0.31 24.17 -24.79
N ALA A 166 -0.67 22.99 -24.26
CA ALA A 166 -1.70 22.14 -24.85
C ALA A 166 -3.08 22.81 -24.81
N GLU A 167 -3.42 23.52 -23.73
CA GLU A 167 -4.68 24.23 -23.59
C GLU A 167 -4.77 25.43 -24.54
N LYS A 168 -3.71 26.25 -24.61
CA LYS A 168 -3.62 27.34 -25.60
C LYS A 168 -3.70 26.85 -27.04
N GLN A 169 -3.11 25.69 -27.33
CA GLN A 169 -3.23 25.06 -28.66
C GLN A 169 -4.66 24.59 -28.94
N LYS A 170 -5.35 24.02 -27.95
CA LYS A 170 -6.77 23.63 -28.07
C LYS A 170 -7.68 24.83 -28.26
N GLU A 171 -7.49 25.90 -27.49
CA GLU A 171 -8.27 27.14 -27.63
C GLU A 171 -8.02 27.81 -28.99
N ALA A 172 -6.78 27.86 -29.47
CA ALA A 172 -6.46 28.39 -30.79
C ALA A 172 -7.08 27.55 -31.91
N GLN A 173 -7.14 26.22 -31.75
CA GLN A 173 -7.82 25.32 -32.70
C GLN A 173 -9.35 25.49 -32.65
N GLN A 174 -9.94 25.70 -31.47
CA GLN A 174 -11.38 25.97 -31.31
C GLN A 174 -11.77 27.32 -31.93
N LYS A 175 -11.00 28.38 -31.68
CA LYS A 175 -11.21 29.70 -32.31
C LYS A 175 -11.10 29.65 -33.83
N ARG A 176 -10.16 28.86 -34.37
CA ARG A 176 -10.07 28.60 -35.82
C ARG A 176 -11.22 27.79 -36.40
N ARG A 177 -11.90 26.97 -35.59
CA ARG A 177 -13.09 26.20 -36.01
C ARG A 177 -14.39 27.00 -35.90
N GLN A 178 -14.48 27.98 -35.01
CA GLN A 178 -15.66 28.83 -34.85
C GLN A 178 -15.65 30.08 -35.77
N GLY A 179 -14.51 30.40 -36.39
CA GLY A 179 -14.35 31.50 -37.34
C GLY A 179 -14.47 31.11 -38.83
N LYS A 180 -15.04 29.95 -39.13
CA LYS A 180 -15.44 29.50 -40.48
C LYS A 180 -16.93 29.18 -40.47
#